data_AF-A0A923W4N5-F1
#
_entry.id   AF-A0A923W4N5-F1
#
_cell.length_a   1.000
_cell.length_b   1.000
_cell.length_c   1.000
_cell.angle_alpha   90.00
_cell.angle_beta   90.00
_cell.angle_gamma   90.00
#
_symmetry.space_group_name_H-M   'P 1'
#
loop_
_entity.id
_entity.type
_entity.pdbx_description
1 polymer ?
#
loop_
_entity_poly.entity_id
_entity_poly.type
_entity_poly.pdbx_seq_one_letter_code
_entity_poly.pdbx_strand_id
1 'polypeptide(L)'
;MRGKPGKFADHCTQATLFYNSQILVEKAHIAAAFRFELSKVTVPAIRQRTVSMLRNASPELAQEVATGLGMETLPDAMPLALVNPAKPDVTVSPCRRRCR
;
A
#
# COMPACT_ATOMS: atom_id res chain seq x y z
N MET A 1 15.29 26.82 5.95
CA MET A 1 14.07 26.99 5.12
C MET A 1 13.07 25.91 5.49
N ARG A 2 11.78 26.22 5.59
CA ARG A 2 10.70 25.23 5.74
C ARG A 2 9.87 25.24 4.45
N GLY A 3 10.01 24.21 3.63
CA GLY A 3 9.31 24.06 2.35
C GLY A 3 9.05 22.59 2.04
N LYS A 4 8.02 22.31 1.24
CA LYS A 4 7.68 20.97 0.73
C LYS A 4 8.03 20.92 -0.76
N PRO A 5 9.21 20.43 -1.15
CA PRO A 5 9.60 20.39 -2.55
C PRO A 5 8.70 19.38 -3.29
N GLY A 6 8.21 19.73 -4.47
CA GLY A 6 7.20 18.93 -5.18
C GLY A 6 7.59 17.47 -5.44
N LYS A 7 8.88 17.16 -5.58
CA LYS A 7 9.38 15.78 -5.74
C LYS A 7 9.13 14.89 -4.52
N PHE A 8 8.97 15.46 -3.33
CA PHE A 8 8.69 14.70 -2.10
C PHE A 8 7.19 14.39 -1.93
N ALA A 9 6.32 14.90 -2.80
CA ALA A 9 4.87 14.66 -2.71
C ALA A 9 4.46 13.31 -3.31
N ASP A 10 5.39 12.56 -3.91
CA ASP A 10 5.14 11.16 -4.28
C ASP A 10 5.39 10.26 -3.07
N HIS A 11 4.30 9.65 -2.58
CA HIS A 11 4.33 8.81 -1.38
C HIS A 11 4.02 7.34 -1.69
N CYS A 12 3.58 7.01 -2.90
CA CYS A 12 3.01 5.69 -3.20
C CYS A 12 3.81 4.92 -4.25
N THR A 13 4.49 5.59 -5.18
CA THR A 13 5.18 4.90 -6.29
C THR A 13 6.20 3.87 -5.82
N GLN A 14 7.01 4.19 -4.81
CA GLN A 14 7.99 3.26 -4.25
C GLN A 14 7.34 2.10 -3.49
N ALA A 15 6.23 2.35 -2.78
CA ALA A 15 5.49 1.31 -2.07
C ALA A 15 4.87 0.30 -3.05
N THR A 16 4.32 0.79 -4.17
CA THR A 16 3.82 -0.04 -5.27
C THR A 16 4.94 -0.88 -5.89
N LEU A 17 6.09 -0.28 -6.21
CA LEU A 17 7.26 -1.02 -6.70
C LEU A 17 7.69 -2.12 -5.73
N PHE A 18 7.79 -1.79 -4.44
CA PHE A 18 8.17 -2.75 -3.39
C PHE A 18 7.21 -3.93 -3.38
N TYR A 19 5.90 -3.69 -3.25
CA TYR A 19 4.89 -4.74 -3.19
C TYR A 19 4.85 -5.60 -4.47
N ASN A 20 4.95 -4.97 -5.64
CA ASN A 20 4.98 -5.67 -6.93
C ASN A 20 6.22 -6.56 -7.10
N SER A 21 7.29 -6.24 -6.39
CA SER A 21 8.55 -7.00 -6.43
C SER A 21 8.53 -8.27 -5.58
N GLN A 22 7.53 -8.44 -4.72
CA GLN A 22 7.42 -9.59 -3.83
C GLN A 22 6.94 -10.85 -4.56
N ILE A 23 7.32 -12.02 -4.07
CA ILE A 23 6.72 -13.30 -4.46
C ILE A 23 5.40 -13.54 -3.70
N LEU A 24 4.62 -14.55 -4.12
CA LEU A 24 3.27 -14.77 -3.58
C LEU A 24 3.27 -14.99 -2.05
N VAL A 25 4.21 -15.78 -1.53
CA VAL A 25 4.32 -16.03 -0.08
C VAL A 25 4.70 -14.76 0.68
N GLU A 26 5.58 -13.92 0.14
CA GLU A 26 5.95 -12.63 0.75
C GLU A 26 4.77 -11.66 0.76
N LYS A 27 4.01 -11.57 -0.35
CA LYS A 27 2.78 -10.77 -0.40
C LYS A 27 1.76 -11.21 0.64
N ALA A 28 1.56 -12.52 0.79
CA ALA A 28 0.68 -13.08 1.81
C ALA A 28 1.15 -12.74 3.23
N HIS A 29 2.46 -12.82 3.51
CA HIS A 29 3.02 -12.41 4.79
C HIS A 29 2.84 -10.91 5.06
N ILE A 30 3.00 -10.05 4.06
CA ILE A 30 2.74 -8.61 4.19
C ILE A 30 1.26 -8.35 4.55
N ALA A 31 0.33 -8.99 3.83
CA ALA A 31 -1.09 -8.85 4.12
C ALA A 31 -1.45 -9.37 5.53
N ALA A 32 -0.89 -10.53 5.92
CA ALA A 32 -1.07 -11.09 7.26
C ALA A 32 -0.52 -10.16 8.36
N ALA A 33 0.65 -9.55 8.14
CA ALA A 33 1.23 -8.60 9.08
C ALA A 33 0.36 -7.35 9.26
N PHE A 34 -0.14 -6.76 8.16
CA PHE A 34 -1.07 -5.63 8.25
C PHE A 34 -2.36 -5.99 8.98
N ARG A 35 -2.94 -7.17 8.71
CA ARG A 35 -4.13 -7.66 9.41
C ARG A 35 -3.87 -7.83 10.90
N PHE A 36 -2.73 -8.43 11.26
CA PHE A 36 -2.35 -8.66 12.66
C PHE A 36 -2.12 -7.36 13.43
N GLU A 37 -1.45 -6.37 12.84
CA GLU A 37 -1.24 -5.09 13.53
C GLU A 37 -2.51 -4.25 13.59
N LEU A 38 -3.32 -4.22 12.52
CA LEU A 38 -4.58 -3.48 12.52
C LEU A 38 -5.67 -4.12 13.37
N SER A 39 -5.62 -5.43 13.67
CA SER A 39 -6.58 -6.06 14.58
C SER A 39 -6.42 -5.57 16.02
N LYS A 40 -5.22 -5.08 16.39
CA LYS A 40 -4.94 -4.47 17.70
C LYS A 40 -5.38 -3.01 17.80
N VAL A 41 -5.67 -2.36 16.66
CA VAL A 41 -6.14 -0.97 16.65
C VAL A 41 -7.62 -0.94 16.99
N THR A 42 -7.95 -0.37 18.14
CA THR A 42 -9.33 -0.33 18.66
C THR A 42 -10.21 0.70 17.95
N VAL A 43 -9.62 1.76 17.38
CA VAL A 43 -10.37 2.84 16.72
C VAL A 43 -10.69 2.47 15.26
N PRO A 44 -11.97 2.27 14.88
CA PRO A 44 -12.34 1.80 13.54
C PRO A 44 -11.91 2.76 12.42
N ALA A 45 -12.03 4.07 12.65
CA ALA A 45 -11.66 5.10 11.68
C ALA A 45 -10.17 5.05 11.31
N ILE A 46 -9.29 4.66 12.25
CA ILE A 46 -7.85 4.50 11.98
C ILE A 46 -7.63 3.31 11.04
N ARG A 47 -8.30 2.18 11.30
CA ARG A 47 -8.20 0.98 10.43
C ARG A 47 -8.67 1.30 9.02
N GLN A 48 -9.84 1.95 8.88
CA GLN A 48 -10.38 2.37 7.58
C GLN A 48 -9.41 3.31 6.84
N ARG A 49 -8.83 4.27 7.56
CA ARG A 49 -7.87 5.22 6.99
C ARG A 49 -6.59 4.54 6.51
N THR A 50 -6.08 3.56 7.26
CA THR A 50 -4.89 2.80 6.84
C THR A 50 -5.19 1.95 5.60
N VAL A 51 -6.33 1.27 5.54
CA VAL A 51 -6.74 0.50 4.36
C VAL A 51 -6.92 1.41 3.14
N SER A 52 -7.50 2.60 3.33
CA SER A 52 -7.61 3.64 2.29
C SER A 52 -6.25 4.08 1.73
N MET A 53 -5.22 4.19 2.59
CA MET A 53 -3.84 4.47 2.14
C MET A 53 -3.21 3.26 1.43
N LEU A 54 -3.44 2.03 1.91
CA LEU A 54 -2.95 0.82 1.26
C LEU A 54 -3.50 0.69 -0.17
N ARG A 55 -4.75 1.12 -0.40
CA ARG A 55 -5.38 1.10 -1.72
C ARG A 55 -4.63 1.95 -2.75
N ASN A 56 -3.94 3.01 -2.32
CA ASN A 56 -3.07 3.80 -3.20
C ASN A 56 -1.80 3.06 -3.61
N ALA A 57 -1.31 2.13 -2.79
CA ALA A 57 -0.14 1.31 -3.12
C ALA A 57 -0.53 0.07 -3.93
N SER A 58 -1.59 -0.63 -3.52
CA SER A 58 -2.15 -1.79 -4.20
C SER A 58 -3.62 -2.01 -3.80
N PRO A 59 -4.57 -2.01 -4.75
CA PRO A 59 -5.96 -2.36 -4.48
C PRO A 59 -6.15 -3.79 -3.98
N GLU A 60 -5.34 -4.73 -4.48
CA GLU A 60 -5.38 -6.15 -4.07
C GLU A 60 -5.00 -6.32 -2.60
N LEU A 61 -3.89 -5.70 -2.17
CA LEU A 61 -3.45 -5.72 -0.77
C LEU A 61 -4.52 -5.11 0.14
N ALA A 62 -5.07 -3.96 -0.27
CA ALA A 62 -6.10 -3.28 0.52
C ALA A 62 -7.36 -4.15 0.69
N GLN A 63 -7.79 -4.82 -0.38
CA GLN A 63 -8.92 -5.75 -0.33
C GLN A 63 -8.64 -6.94 0.59
N GLU A 64 -7.47 -7.56 0.49
CA GLU A 64 -7.10 -8.70 1.32
C GLU A 64 -7.07 -8.33 2.82
N VAL A 65 -6.53 -7.16 3.15
CA VAL A 65 -6.49 -6.64 4.52
C VAL A 65 -7.90 -6.27 5.00
N ALA A 66 -8.73 -5.63 4.18
CA ALA A 66 -10.10 -5.24 4.51
C ALA A 66 -10.99 -6.44 4.82
N THR A 67 -11.01 -7.43 3.92
CA THR A 67 -11.70 -8.72 4.12
C THR A 67 -11.23 -9.36 5.42
N GLY A 68 -9.93 -9.26 5.68
CA GLY A 68 -9.32 -9.84 6.85
C GLY A 68 -9.62 -9.20 8.20
N LEU A 69 -10.05 -7.95 8.18
CA LEU A 69 -10.53 -7.23 9.36
C LEU A 69 -12.05 -7.30 9.50
N GLY A 70 -12.74 -8.01 8.60
CA GLY A 70 -14.20 -8.09 8.58
C GLY A 70 -14.88 -6.79 8.17
N MET A 71 -14.22 -5.97 7.34
CA MET A 71 -14.84 -4.75 6.81
C MET A 71 -15.85 -5.12 5.72
N GLU A 72 -17.08 -4.60 5.82
CA GLU A 72 -18.15 -4.86 4.84
C GLU A 72 -17.87 -4.23 3.47
N THR A 73 -17.17 -3.09 3.47
CA THR A 73 -16.84 -2.33 2.26
C THR A 73 -15.37 -1.96 2.24
N LEU A 74 -14.78 -1.95 1.04
CA LEU A 74 -13.44 -1.44 0.84
C LEU A 74 -13.49 0.11 0.83
N PRO A 75 -12.81 0.80 1.76
CA PRO A 75 -12.79 2.26 1.76
C PRO A 75 -12.16 2.81 0.49
N ASP A 76 -12.61 3.99 0.08
CA ASP A 76 -12.07 4.71 -1.07
C ASP A 76 -10.60 5.05 -0.89
N ALA A 77 -9.90 5.12 -2.02
CA ALA A 77 -8.49 5.47 -2.04
C ALA A 77 -8.31 6.91 -1.52
N MET A 78 -7.35 7.11 -0.61
CA MET A 78 -7.12 8.45 -0.05
C MET A 78 -6.62 9.39 -1.16
N PRO A 79 -7.03 10.67 -1.18
CA PRO A 79 -6.52 11.61 -2.17
C PRO A 79 -4.99 11.66 -2.15
N LEU A 80 -4.38 11.43 -3.32
CA LEU A 80 -2.94 11.53 -3.50
C LEU A 80 -2.48 12.98 -3.41
N ALA A 81 -1.29 13.19 -2.85
CA ALA A 81 -0.69 14.52 -2.80
C ALA A 81 -0.27 15.04 -4.20
N LEU A 82 -0.01 14.13 -5.13
CA LEU A 82 0.23 14.42 -6.56
C LEU A 82 -0.91 13.84 -7.39
N VAL A 83 -1.55 14.68 -8.19
CA VAL A 83 -2.60 14.25 -9.14
C VAL A 83 -1.99 13.40 -10.26
N ASN A 84 -0.82 13.80 -10.75
CA ASN A 84 -0.09 13.12 -11.82
C ASN A 84 1.34 12.79 -11.35
N PRO A 85 1.57 11.62 -10.72
CA PRO A 85 2.92 11.20 -10.38
C PRO A 85 3.74 10.96 -11.65
N ALA A 86 5.06 11.16 -11.55
CA ALA A 86 5.96 10.80 -12.64
C ALA A 86 5.89 9.30 -12.91
N LYS A 87 6.02 8.90 -14.16
CA LYS A 87 6.08 7.48 -14.51
C LYS A 87 7.35 6.87 -13.91
N PRO A 88 7.25 5.74 -13.18
CA PRO A 88 8.43 5.07 -12.67
C PRO A 88 9.19 4.38 -13.80
N ASP A 89 10.52 4.48 -13.79
CA ASP A 89 11.38 3.77 -14.75
C ASP A 89 11.35 2.25 -14.55
N VAL A 90 11.04 1.80 -13.32
CA VAL A 90 11.00 0.39 -12.94
C VAL A 90 9.69 0.13 -12.20
N THR A 91 8.95 -0.89 -12.64
CA THR A 91 7.68 -1.32 -12.01
C THR A 91 7.82 -2.58 -11.16
N VAL A 92 8.87 -3.37 -11.41
CA VAL A 92 9.23 -4.59 -10.66
C VAL A 92 10.74 -4.67 -10.56
N SER A 93 11.26 -4.94 -9.36
CA SER A 93 12.70 -5.09 -9.14
C SER A 93 13.28 -6.26 -9.95
N PRO A 94 14.47 -6.09 -10.55
CA PRO A 94 15.17 -7.18 -11.24
C PRO A 94 15.46 -8.39 -10.35
N CYS A 95 15.57 -8.19 -9.02
CA CYS A 95 15.83 -9.26 -8.06
C CYS A 95 14.76 -10.36 -8.10
N ARG A 96 13.50 -10.00 -8.38
CA ARG A 96 12.38 -10.96 -8.49
C ARG A 96 12.59 -12.02 -9.58
N ARG A 97 13.39 -11.73 -10.62
CA ARG A 97 13.68 -12.67 -11.72
C ARG A 97 14.68 -13.76 -11.34
N ARG A 98 15.38 -13.67 -10.20
CA ARG A 98 16.39 -14.64 -9.77
C ARG A 98 15.87 -15.78 -8.89
N CYS A 99 14.63 -15.71 -8.41
CA CYS A 99 14.03 -16.72 -7.53
C CYS A 99 13.02 -17.63 -8.25
N ARG A 100 13.05 -17.69 -9.59
CA ARG A 100 12.20 -18.55 -10.41
C ARG A 100 13.05 -19.53 -11.20
#